data_AF-A0A653CMX9-F1
#
_entry.id   AF-A0A653CMX9-F1
#
_cell.length_a   1.000
_cell.length_b   1.000
_cell.length_c   1.000
_cell.angle_alpha   90.00
_cell.angle_beta   90.00
_cell.angle_gamma   90.00
#
_symmetry.space_group_name_H-M   'P 1'
#
loop_
_entity.id
_entity.type
_entity.pdbx_description
1 polymer ?
#
loop_
_entity_poly.entity_id
_entity_poly.type
_entity_poly.pdbx_seq_one_letter_code
_entity_poly.pdbx_strand_id
1 'polypeptide(L)'
;MLDIVTKKQMPGDNVEMRELTARICRDYLHGAWKRVTANNIGFKHISGGLSNLLYHVSLPEDLLPSPAASSKHQRHPQEPKEVLIRVYGQTHGEGALEALITESVVFTLLSERGLGPKLHGIFPGGRIEQYIDARPLLTKELAHPKLSGRIAQKMAAIHSMEVSRGMCVTLAGTDGGDVRKGMRLSKYCGLVDTLDVLRIDMASLEMR
;
A
#
# COMPACT_ATOMS: atom_id res chain seq x y z
N MET A 1 -11.19 -34.03 11.71
CA MET A 1 -11.11 -33.77 10.26
C MET A 1 -12.04 -32.59 9.99
N LEU A 2 -11.60 -31.35 9.84
CA LEU A 2 -10.29 -30.82 9.41
C LEU A 2 -9.79 -29.76 10.40
N ASP A 3 -8.52 -29.88 10.75
CA ASP A 3 -7.76 -28.90 11.51
C ASP A 3 -7.56 -27.64 10.65
N ILE A 4 -8.09 -26.53 11.14
CA ILE A 4 -7.76 -25.20 10.63
C ILE A 4 -6.30 -24.96 10.99
N VAL A 5 -5.43 -25.16 10.00
CA VAL A 5 -4.00 -24.88 10.09
C VAL A 5 -3.82 -23.40 10.41
N THR A 6 -3.70 -23.08 11.69
CA THR A 6 -2.93 -21.92 12.12
C THR A 6 -1.52 -22.13 11.57
N LYS A 7 -1.17 -21.42 10.48
CA LYS A 7 0.21 -21.31 10.01
C LYS A 7 1.04 -20.76 11.17
N LYS A 8 1.62 -21.66 11.96
CA LYS A 8 2.64 -21.33 12.95
C LYS A 8 3.84 -20.86 12.13
N GLN A 9 4.02 -19.55 12.06
CA GLN A 9 5.07 -18.90 11.28
C GLN A 9 6.42 -19.51 11.70
N MET A 10 7.11 -20.13 10.74
CA MET A 10 8.36 -20.82 11.05
C MET A 10 9.42 -19.76 11.36
N PRO A 11 10.29 -19.96 12.36
CA PRO A 11 11.30 -18.97 12.75
C PRO A 11 12.19 -18.48 11.58
N GLY A 12 12.42 -19.32 10.57
CA GLY A 12 13.18 -19.00 9.36
C GLY A 12 12.51 -17.98 8.45
N ASP A 13 11.17 -17.97 8.36
CA ASP A 13 10.42 -17.08 7.47
C ASP A 13 10.67 -15.60 7.82
N ASN A 14 10.86 -15.28 9.11
CA ASN A 14 11.11 -13.91 9.54
C ASN A 14 12.52 -13.41 9.14
N VAL A 15 13.51 -14.30 9.09
CA VAL A 15 14.89 -13.93 8.72
C VAL A 15 14.97 -13.69 7.21
N GLU A 16 14.48 -14.64 6.42
CA GLU A 16 14.47 -14.53 4.95
C GLU A 16 13.66 -13.31 4.49
N MET A 17 12.49 -13.06 5.10
CA MET A 17 11.68 -11.89 4.76
C MET A 17 12.33 -10.58 5.21
N ARG A 18 13.11 -10.57 6.30
CA ARG A 18 13.88 -9.38 6.71
C ARG A 18 15.02 -9.09 5.72
N GLU A 19 15.69 -10.12 5.22
CA GLU A 19 16.71 -9.97 4.16
C GLU A 19 16.10 -9.47 2.85
N LEU A 20 14.97 -10.05 2.45
CA LEU A 20 14.22 -9.64 1.26
C LEU A 20 13.80 -8.17 1.36
N THR A 21 13.17 -7.77 2.47
CA THR A 21 12.70 -6.39 2.68
C THR A 21 13.86 -5.40 2.70
N ALA A 22 14.99 -5.73 3.33
CA ALA A 22 16.18 -4.89 3.30
C ALA A 22 16.73 -4.71 1.87
N ARG A 23 16.76 -5.78 1.08
CA ARG A 23 17.16 -5.72 -0.34
C ARG A 23 16.21 -4.86 -1.17
N ILE A 24 14.89 -5.08 -1.05
CA ILE A 24 13.87 -4.27 -1.72
C ILE A 24 14.03 -2.79 -1.37
N CYS A 25 14.24 -2.44 -0.10
CA CYS A 25 14.46 -1.05 0.30
C CYS A 25 15.70 -0.47 -0.38
N ARG A 26 16.82 -1.20 -0.40
CA ARG A 26 18.03 -0.74 -1.09
C ARG A 26 17.83 -0.59 -2.59
N ASP A 27 17.07 -1.45 -3.24
CA ASP A 27 16.91 -1.42 -4.69
C ASP A 27 16.00 -0.26 -5.12
N TYR A 28 14.88 -0.05 -4.42
CA TYR A 28 13.79 0.84 -4.88
C TYR A 28 13.69 2.18 -4.14
N LEU A 29 14.26 2.30 -2.93
CA LEU A 29 14.29 3.56 -2.19
C LEU A 29 15.64 4.27 -2.35
N HIS A 30 15.68 5.54 -1.98
CA HIS A 30 16.82 6.43 -2.17
C HIS A 30 17.50 6.77 -0.83
N GLY A 31 18.63 7.49 -0.90
CA GLY A 31 19.33 8.07 0.25
C GLY A 31 19.72 7.05 1.33
N ALA A 32 19.30 7.26 2.58
CA ALA A 32 19.69 6.44 3.73
C ALA A 32 19.32 4.96 3.55
N TRP A 33 18.24 4.69 2.82
CA TRP A 33 17.79 3.33 2.53
C TRP A 33 18.82 2.51 1.74
N LYS A 34 19.74 3.13 1.00
CA LYS A 34 20.81 2.38 0.30
C LYS A 34 21.78 1.68 1.27
N ARG A 35 21.81 2.07 2.55
CA ARG A 35 22.73 1.54 3.57
C ARG A 35 22.09 0.53 4.54
N VAL A 36 20.78 0.25 4.41
CA VAL A 36 20.12 -0.69 5.32
C VAL A 36 20.52 -2.13 5.03
N THR A 37 20.62 -2.93 6.09
CA THR A 37 20.95 -4.35 6.08
C THR A 37 19.88 -5.12 6.85
N ALA A 38 19.84 -6.44 6.69
CA ALA A 38 18.92 -7.27 7.46
C ALA A 38 19.16 -7.19 8.97
N ASN A 39 20.34 -6.75 9.42
CA ASN A 39 20.68 -6.68 10.84
C ASN A 39 20.21 -5.36 11.50
N ASN A 40 20.29 -4.25 10.77
CA ASN A 40 19.98 -2.93 11.32
C ASN A 40 18.55 -2.45 10.99
N ILE A 41 17.90 -2.99 9.96
CA ILE A 41 16.59 -2.50 9.54
C ILE A 41 15.52 -2.75 10.61
N GLY A 42 14.67 -1.77 10.88
CA GLY A 42 13.46 -1.99 11.65
C GLY A 42 12.52 -2.89 10.83
N PHE A 43 12.02 -3.95 11.44
CA PHE A 43 11.21 -4.95 10.73
C PHE A 43 10.10 -5.48 11.63
N LYS A 44 8.86 -5.35 11.18
CA LYS A 44 7.67 -5.85 11.87
C LYS A 44 6.68 -6.44 10.88
N HIS A 45 6.36 -7.72 11.06
CA HIS A 45 5.26 -8.36 10.34
C HIS A 45 3.91 -7.79 10.83
N ILE A 46 3.04 -7.42 9.90
CA ILE A 46 1.68 -6.98 10.16
C ILE A 46 0.73 -8.11 9.77
N SER A 47 0.08 -8.69 10.78
CA SER A 47 -0.95 -9.70 10.58
C SER A 47 -2.29 -9.09 10.14
N GLY A 48 -3.16 -9.91 9.55
CA GLY A 48 -4.57 -9.56 9.27
C GLY A 48 -5.02 -9.60 7.81
N GLY A 49 -4.14 -9.92 6.87
CA GLY A 49 -4.50 -10.19 5.46
C GLY A 49 -4.63 -11.68 5.18
N LEU A 50 -5.61 -12.07 4.34
CA LEU A 50 -5.73 -13.47 3.87
C LEU A 50 -4.80 -13.76 2.68
N SER A 51 -4.54 -12.75 1.84
CA SER A 51 -3.90 -12.92 0.53
C SER A 51 -2.53 -12.24 0.39
N ASN A 52 -2.22 -11.29 1.28
CA ASN A 52 -1.04 -10.42 1.19
C ASN A 52 -0.21 -10.51 2.47
N LEU A 53 1.12 -10.51 2.33
CA LEU A 53 2.05 -10.35 3.44
C LEU A 53 2.43 -8.88 3.58
N LEU A 54 2.29 -8.35 4.79
CA LEU A 54 2.52 -6.94 5.09
C LEU A 54 3.67 -6.79 6.07
N TYR A 55 4.64 -5.94 5.74
CA TYR A 55 5.78 -5.65 6.60
C TYR A 55 5.93 -4.16 6.80
N HIS A 56 5.91 -3.73 8.05
CA HIS A 56 6.36 -2.38 8.43
C HIS A 56 7.88 -2.40 8.55
N VAL A 57 8.50 -1.43 7.90
CA VAL A 57 9.95 -1.33 7.79
C VAL A 57 10.38 0.10 8.06
N SER A 58 11.39 0.29 8.90
CA SER A 58 11.89 1.62 9.27
C SER A 58 13.41 1.72 9.14
N LEU A 59 13.88 2.94 8.85
CA LEU A 59 15.29 3.28 8.94
C LEU A 59 15.77 3.11 10.40
N PRO A 60 16.98 2.59 10.61
CA PRO A 60 17.58 2.60 11.94
C PRO A 60 17.91 4.02 12.39
N GLU A 61 17.95 4.22 13.71
CA GLU A 61 18.07 5.54 14.33
C GLU A 61 19.36 6.29 13.93
N ASP A 62 20.44 5.57 13.70
CA ASP A 62 21.74 6.10 13.28
C ASP A 62 21.75 6.64 11.85
N LEU A 63 20.81 6.20 11.01
CA LEU A 63 20.65 6.65 9.64
C LEU A 63 19.56 7.73 9.49
N LEU A 64 18.85 8.07 10.56
CA LEU A 64 17.84 9.13 10.53
C LEU A 64 18.52 10.50 10.34
N PRO A 65 17.95 11.39 9.51
CA PRO A 65 18.46 12.75 9.38
C PRO A 65 18.43 13.47 10.73
N SER A 66 19.54 14.11 11.10
CA SER A 66 19.59 14.95 12.29
C SER A 66 18.52 16.06 12.20
N PRO A 67 17.78 16.37 13.29
CA PRO A 67 16.75 17.40 13.29
C PRO A 67 17.28 18.81 12.92
N ALA A 68 18.59 19.03 12.95
CA ALA A 68 19.23 20.27 12.51
C ALA A 68 19.51 20.34 10.99
N ALA A 69 19.48 19.21 10.27
CA ALA A 69 19.81 19.14 8.84
C ALA A 69 18.58 19.31 7.92
N SER A 70 17.36 19.34 8.47
CA SER A 70 16.11 19.62 7.77
C SER A 70 15.97 21.12 7.45
N SER A 71 16.92 21.65 6.68
CA SER A 71 16.82 23.00 6.14
C SER A 71 15.59 23.11 5.24
N LYS A 72 14.71 24.09 5.52
CA LYS A 72 13.47 24.41 4.77
C LYS A 72 13.67 24.72 3.26
N HIS A 73 14.89 24.63 2.75
CA HIS A 73 15.29 24.91 1.37
C HIS A 73 15.62 23.66 0.54
N GLN A 74 15.53 22.45 1.10
CA GLN A 74 15.71 21.24 0.29
C GLN A 74 14.51 21.04 -0.65
N ARG A 75 14.75 21.25 -1.95
CA ARG A 75 13.77 21.05 -3.05
C ARG A 75 13.52 19.58 -3.38
N HIS A 76 14.22 18.64 -2.73
CA HIS A 76 13.99 17.21 -2.92
C HIS A 76 12.95 16.68 -1.95
N PRO A 77 12.05 15.77 -2.38
CA PRO A 77 11.16 15.07 -1.48
C PRO A 77 12.00 14.40 -0.39
N GLN A 78 11.69 14.67 0.88
CA GLN A 78 12.33 13.95 1.97
C GLN A 78 12.03 12.46 1.82
N GLU A 79 13.07 11.64 1.93
CA GLU A 79 12.92 10.19 1.96
C GLU A 79 12.04 9.78 3.16
N PRO A 80 11.18 8.76 3.00
CA PRO A 80 10.37 8.29 4.11
C PRO A 80 11.27 7.69 5.19
N LYS A 81 10.93 7.90 6.47
CA LYS A 81 11.64 7.26 7.61
C LYS A 81 11.19 5.81 7.81
N GLU A 82 9.99 5.50 7.34
CA GLU A 82 9.33 4.21 7.45
C GLU A 82 8.40 4.00 6.26
N VAL A 83 8.22 2.73 5.90
CA VAL A 83 7.41 2.30 4.76
C VAL A 83 6.65 1.02 5.10
N LEU A 84 5.59 0.76 4.33
CA LEU A 84 4.89 -0.51 4.32
C LEU A 84 5.29 -1.28 3.06
N ILE A 85 5.81 -2.48 3.20
CA ILE A 85 6.04 -3.40 2.08
C ILE A 85 4.89 -4.39 2.03
N ARG A 86 4.21 -4.43 0.87
CA ARG A 86 3.21 -5.43 0.55
C ARG A 86 3.77 -6.41 -0.44
N VAL A 87 3.81 -7.68 -0.06
CA VAL A 87 4.17 -8.80 -0.94
C VAL A 87 2.89 -9.55 -1.28
N TYR A 88 2.62 -9.67 -2.57
CA TYR A 88 1.48 -10.41 -3.08
C TYR A 88 1.76 -11.91 -3.00
N GLY A 89 0.77 -12.69 -2.57
CA GLY A 89 0.84 -14.15 -2.62
C GLY A 89 0.85 -14.68 -4.07
N GLN A 90 1.09 -16.00 -4.22
CA GLN A 90 0.97 -16.64 -5.53
C GLN A 90 -0.49 -16.64 -5.98
N THR A 91 -0.82 -15.78 -6.93
CA THR A 91 -2.09 -15.78 -7.64
C THR A 91 -2.03 -16.87 -8.72
N HIS A 92 -2.71 -17.99 -8.51
CA HIS A 92 -2.88 -19.04 -9.50
C HIS A 92 -4.18 -18.81 -10.28
N GLY A 93 -4.12 -18.74 -11.61
CA GLY A 93 -5.30 -18.66 -12.48
C GLY A 93 -5.07 -17.86 -13.76
N GLU A 94 -5.95 -18.07 -14.73
CA GLU A 94 -6.08 -17.19 -15.90
C GLU A 94 -6.47 -15.77 -15.43
N GLY A 95 -5.79 -14.73 -15.92
CA GLY A 95 -6.06 -13.33 -15.54
C GLY A 95 -5.35 -12.81 -14.28
N ALA A 96 -4.55 -13.64 -13.59
CA ALA A 96 -3.79 -13.21 -12.41
C ALA A 96 -2.86 -12.00 -12.67
N LEU A 97 -2.18 -12.01 -13.82
CA LEU A 97 -1.31 -10.91 -14.24
C LEU A 97 -2.09 -9.63 -14.53
N GLU A 98 -3.24 -9.75 -15.19
CA GLU A 98 -4.11 -8.61 -15.51
C GLU A 98 -4.67 -7.96 -14.24
N ALA A 99 -5.05 -8.78 -13.25
CA ALA A 99 -5.48 -8.31 -11.94
C ALA A 99 -4.38 -7.52 -11.22
N LEU A 100 -3.14 -8.03 -11.21
CA LEU A 100 -1.99 -7.34 -10.59
C LEU A 100 -1.64 -6.02 -11.29
N ILE A 101 -1.69 -5.99 -12.63
CA ILE A 101 -1.48 -4.77 -13.41
C ILE A 101 -2.58 -3.76 -13.10
N THR A 102 -3.83 -4.19 -13.12
CA THR A 102 -4.99 -3.34 -12.82
C THR A 102 -4.90 -2.77 -11.41
N GLU A 103 -4.62 -3.60 -10.40
CA GLU A 103 -4.44 -3.17 -9.02
C GLU A 103 -3.31 -2.13 -8.90
N SER A 104 -2.18 -2.36 -9.58
CA SER A 104 -1.04 -1.45 -9.58
C SER A 104 -1.39 -0.08 -10.17
N VAL A 105 -2.11 -0.04 -11.30
CA VAL A 105 -2.56 1.22 -11.93
C VAL A 105 -3.55 1.95 -11.03
N VAL A 106 -4.51 1.24 -10.45
CA VAL A 106 -5.51 1.84 -9.56
C VAL A 106 -4.84 2.39 -8.29
N PHE A 107 -3.92 1.66 -7.67
CA PHE A 107 -3.18 2.14 -6.50
C PHE A 107 -2.37 3.39 -6.83
N THR A 108 -1.66 3.39 -7.96
CA THR A 108 -0.89 4.55 -8.43
C THR A 108 -1.80 5.78 -8.58
N LEU A 109 -2.97 5.62 -9.21
CA LEU A 109 -3.97 6.68 -9.35
C LEU A 109 -4.47 7.24 -8.01
N LEU A 110 -4.73 6.36 -7.03
CA LEU A 110 -5.17 6.77 -5.70
C LEU A 110 -4.06 7.54 -4.95
N SER A 111 -2.82 7.07 -5.04
CA SER A 111 -1.65 7.74 -4.48
C SER A 111 -1.47 9.14 -5.06
N GLU A 112 -1.45 9.28 -6.39
CA GLU A 112 -1.22 10.55 -7.08
C GLU A 112 -2.31 11.60 -6.79
N ARG A 113 -3.53 11.16 -6.46
CA ARG A 113 -4.63 12.05 -6.08
C ARG A 113 -4.75 12.30 -4.58
N GLY A 114 -3.85 11.75 -3.77
CA GLY A 114 -3.92 11.87 -2.31
C GLY A 114 -5.17 11.21 -1.70
N LEU A 115 -5.71 10.20 -2.39
CA LEU A 115 -6.87 9.41 -1.94
C LEU A 115 -6.46 8.04 -1.39
N GLY A 116 -5.18 7.69 -1.50
CA GLY A 116 -4.54 6.50 -0.97
C GLY A 116 -3.25 6.84 -0.21
N PRO A 117 -2.58 5.84 0.39
CA PRO A 117 -1.20 5.98 0.83
C PRO A 117 -0.30 6.32 -0.37
N LYS A 118 0.79 7.07 -0.14
CA LYS A 118 1.75 7.33 -1.22
C LYS A 118 2.40 6.04 -1.70
N LEU A 119 2.53 5.89 -3.02
CA LEU A 119 3.31 4.84 -3.65
C LEU A 119 4.78 5.28 -3.69
N HIS A 120 5.68 4.48 -3.10
CA HIS A 120 7.11 4.72 -3.13
C HIS A 120 7.84 3.88 -4.19
N GLY A 121 7.29 2.71 -4.55
CA GLY A 121 7.86 1.87 -5.60
C GLY A 121 7.04 0.61 -5.86
N ILE A 122 7.23 0.03 -7.04
CA ILE A 122 6.64 -1.25 -7.45
C ILE A 122 7.78 -2.20 -7.82
N PHE A 123 7.69 -3.44 -7.35
CA PHE A 123 8.68 -4.48 -7.64
C PHE A 123 7.97 -5.79 -8.05
N PRO A 124 8.66 -6.74 -8.70
CA PRO A 124 8.06 -8.03 -9.03
C PRO A 124 7.55 -8.74 -7.76
N GLY A 125 6.23 -8.95 -7.69
CA GLY A 125 5.58 -9.59 -6.54
C GLY A 125 5.17 -8.65 -5.41
N GLY A 126 5.22 -7.32 -5.57
CA GLY A 126 4.76 -6.42 -4.53
C GLY A 126 4.93 -4.93 -4.79
N ARG A 127 4.69 -4.14 -3.75
CA ARG A 127 4.85 -2.68 -3.76
C ARG A 127 5.31 -2.13 -2.42
N ILE A 128 5.88 -0.94 -2.46
CA ILE A 128 6.29 -0.14 -1.30
C ILE A 128 5.35 1.05 -1.18
N GLU A 129 4.68 1.14 -0.05
CA GLU A 129 3.65 2.13 0.25
C GLU A 129 4.10 3.00 1.44
N GLN A 130 3.48 4.17 1.56
CA GLN A 130 3.53 4.94 2.79
C GLN A 130 2.96 4.10 3.94
N TYR A 131 3.73 3.98 5.02
CA TYR A 131 3.18 3.44 6.25
C TYR A 131 2.22 4.45 6.89
N ILE A 132 1.06 3.97 7.32
CA ILE A 132 0.07 4.74 8.07
C ILE A 132 -0.06 4.09 9.43
N ASP A 133 0.38 4.80 10.46
CA ASP A 133 0.22 4.37 11.85
C ASP A 133 -1.24 4.54 12.28
N ALA A 134 -2.07 3.57 11.88
CA ALA A 134 -3.48 3.52 12.19
C ALA A 134 -3.94 2.08 12.37
N ARG A 135 -4.97 1.93 13.22
CA ARG A 135 -5.71 0.68 13.31
C ARG A 135 -6.86 0.66 12.30
N PRO A 136 -7.23 -0.51 11.76
CA PRO A 136 -8.48 -0.66 11.05
C PRO A 136 -9.68 -0.44 11.98
N LEU A 137 -10.80 0.00 11.39
CA LEU A 137 -12.08 0.09 12.09
C LEU A 137 -12.62 -1.32 12.39
N LEU A 138 -13.19 -1.49 13.57
CA LEU A 138 -13.94 -2.68 13.95
C LEU A 138 -15.32 -2.64 13.27
N THR A 139 -15.89 -3.80 12.98
CA THR A 139 -17.22 -3.92 12.36
C THR A 139 -18.30 -3.11 13.10
N LYS A 140 -18.25 -3.11 14.44
CA LYS A 140 -19.18 -2.33 15.28
C LYS A 140 -19.05 -0.82 15.13
N GLU A 141 -17.87 -0.32 14.77
CA GLU A 141 -17.59 1.11 14.61
C GLU A 141 -18.14 1.65 13.28
N LEU A 142 -18.29 0.77 12.26
CA LEU A 142 -18.83 1.13 10.95
C LEU A 142 -20.27 1.68 11.03
N ALA A 143 -21.03 1.26 12.05
CA ALA A 143 -22.39 1.74 12.29
C ALA A 143 -22.47 3.12 12.95
N HIS A 144 -21.35 3.65 13.48
CA HIS A 144 -21.36 4.94 14.15
C HIS A 144 -21.63 6.06 13.12
N PRO A 145 -22.67 6.91 13.30
CA PRO A 145 -23.11 7.84 12.26
C PRO A 145 -22.02 8.78 11.73
N LYS A 146 -21.15 9.28 12.62
CA LYS A 146 -20.04 10.15 12.20
C LYS A 146 -18.99 9.40 11.37
N LEU A 147 -18.67 8.16 11.73
CA LEU A 147 -17.69 7.34 10.99
C LEU A 147 -18.28 6.91 9.65
N SER A 148 -19.52 6.42 9.66
CA SER A 148 -20.26 6.05 8.45
C SER A 148 -20.36 7.20 7.45
N GLY A 149 -20.67 8.42 7.92
CA GLY A 149 -20.71 9.61 7.06
C GLY A 149 -19.35 9.92 6.41
N ARG A 150 -18.24 9.80 7.15
CA ARG A 150 -16.89 9.99 6.60
C ARG A 150 -16.51 8.91 5.58
N ILE A 151 -16.84 7.66 5.87
CA ILE A 151 -16.67 6.53 4.95
C ILE A 151 -17.41 6.81 3.64
N ALA A 152 -18.68 7.22 3.72
CA ALA A 152 -19.49 7.56 2.56
C ALA A 152 -18.89 8.70 1.73
N GLN A 153 -18.37 9.76 2.37
CA GLN A 153 -17.69 10.86 1.67
C GLN A 153 -16.43 10.39 0.92
N LYS A 154 -15.62 9.52 1.53
CA LYS A 154 -14.42 8.95 0.88
C LYS A 154 -14.79 8.02 -0.28
N MET A 155 -15.78 7.16 -0.10
CA MET A 155 -16.31 6.32 -1.17
C MET A 155 -16.85 7.17 -2.33
N ALA A 156 -17.57 8.25 -2.04
CA ALA A 156 -18.05 9.18 -3.06
C ALA A 156 -16.90 9.86 -3.83
N ALA A 157 -15.84 10.27 -3.13
CA ALA A 157 -14.65 10.86 -3.76
C ALA A 157 -13.97 9.86 -4.71
N ILE A 158 -13.79 8.62 -4.29
CA ILE A 158 -13.21 7.55 -5.13
C ILE A 158 -14.11 7.23 -6.33
N HIS A 159 -15.42 7.12 -6.11
CA HIS A 159 -16.37 6.85 -7.20
C HIS A 159 -16.48 8.00 -8.21
N SER A 160 -16.17 9.21 -7.80
CA SER A 160 -16.17 10.41 -8.64
C SER A 160 -14.85 10.62 -9.40
N MET A 161 -13.83 9.79 -9.14
CA MET A 161 -12.56 9.85 -9.88
C MET A 161 -12.77 9.47 -11.34
N GLU A 162 -12.44 10.41 -12.23
CA GLU A 162 -12.29 10.14 -13.66
C GLU A 162 -10.92 9.51 -13.92
N VAL A 163 -10.86 8.42 -14.67
CA VAL A 163 -9.59 7.84 -15.12
C VAL A 163 -9.23 8.49 -16.46
N SER A 164 -8.03 9.08 -16.55
CA SER A 164 -7.59 9.75 -17.77
C SER A 164 -7.43 8.74 -18.91
N ARG A 165 -7.76 9.17 -20.14
CA ARG A 165 -7.74 8.32 -21.34
C ARG A 165 -6.36 7.67 -21.64
N GLY A 166 -5.26 8.24 -21.15
CA GLY A 166 -3.92 7.65 -21.32
C GLY A 166 -3.66 6.43 -20.44
N MET A 167 -4.21 6.38 -19.23
CA MET A 167 -4.12 5.21 -18.34
C MET A 167 -5.12 4.10 -18.72
N CYS A 168 -6.15 4.45 -19.49
CA CYS A 168 -7.15 3.52 -20.02
C CYS A 168 -6.53 2.42 -20.91
N VAL A 169 -5.45 2.70 -21.65
CA VAL A 169 -4.88 1.71 -22.60
C VAL A 169 -4.33 0.48 -21.86
N THR A 170 -3.92 0.62 -20.60
CA THR A 170 -3.46 -0.50 -19.75
C THR A 170 -4.60 -1.23 -19.05
N LEU A 171 -5.75 -0.56 -18.82
CA LEU A 171 -6.89 -1.10 -18.07
C LEU A 171 -8.00 -1.68 -18.95
N ALA A 172 -8.06 -1.25 -20.21
CA ALA A 172 -8.88 -1.89 -21.23
C ALA A 172 -8.01 -2.96 -21.89
N GLY A 173 -8.05 -4.18 -21.36
CA GLY A 173 -7.72 -5.37 -22.15
C GLY A 173 -8.51 -5.33 -23.47
N THR A 174 -8.09 -6.13 -24.44
CA THR A 174 -8.49 -6.15 -25.87
C THR A 174 -9.99 -6.30 -26.19
N ASP A 175 -10.90 -6.05 -25.27
CA ASP A 175 -12.32 -5.94 -25.52
C ASP A 175 -12.62 -4.59 -26.14
N GLY A 176 -13.10 -4.61 -27.39
CA GLY A 176 -13.47 -3.47 -28.25
C GLY A 176 -14.62 -2.60 -27.74
N GLY A 177 -14.59 -2.21 -26.46
CA GLY A 177 -15.47 -1.24 -25.84
C GLY A 177 -15.06 0.20 -26.19
N ASP A 178 -16.06 1.02 -26.49
CA ASP A 178 -15.90 2.42 -26.92
C ASP A 178 -15.17 3.28 -25.86
N VAL A 179 -13.88 3.56 -26.11
CA VAL A 179 -12.97 4.43 -25.32
C VAL A 179 -13.49 5.88 -25.19
N ARG A 180 -14.62 6.21 -25.87
CA ARG A 180 -15.24 7.53 -25.82
C ARG A 180 -16.04 7.82 -24.55
N LYS A 181 -16.49 6.82 -23.78
CA LYS A 181 -17.22 7.03 -22.51
C LYS A 181 -16.22 7.05 -21.34
N GLY A 182 -16.06 8.20 -20.67
CA GLY A 182 -15.13 8.34 -19.54
C GLY A 182 -15.24 7.19 -18.53
N MET A 183 -14.12 6.57 -18.20
CA MET A 183 -14.08 5.44 -17.26
C MET A 183 -14.00 5.96 -15.83
N ARG A 184 -14.90 5.49 -14.98
CA ARG A 184 -14.90 5.78 -13.54
C ARG A 184 -14.18 4.66 -12.79
N LEU A 185 -13.40 5.04 -11.77
CA LEU A 185 -12.69 4.08 -10.91
C LEU A 185 -13.66 3.13 -10.17
N SER A 186 -14.94 3.50 -10.04
CA SER A 186 -15.99 2.66 -9.45
C SER A 186 -16.12 1.29 -10.11
N LYS A 187 -15.75 1.13 -11.39
CA LYS A 187 -15.74 -0.17 -12.08
C LYS A 187 -14.62 -1.10 -11.60
N TYR A 188 -13.58 -0.55 -10.97
CA TYR A 188 -12.38 -1.26 -10.53
C TYR A 188 -12.21 -1.23 -9.00
N CYS A 189 -13.17 -0.65 -8.27
CA CYS A 189 -13.12 -0.47 -6.82
C CYS A 189 -13.08 -1.79 -6.03
N GLY A 190 -13.51 -2.92 -6.63
CA GLY A 190 -13.42 -4.25 -6.02
C GLY A 190 -12.01 -4.84 -5.98
N LEU A 191 -11.04 -4.21 -6.64
CA LEU A 191 -9.65 -4.71 -6.76
C LEU A 191 -8.67 -4.01 -5.80
N VAL A 192 -9.07 -2.88 -5.21
CA VAL A 192 -8.30 -2.24 -4.15
C VAL A 192 -8.95 -2.66 -2.85
N ASP A 193 -8.19 -3.22 -1.93
CA ASP A 193 -8.68 -3.43 -0.57
C ASP A 193 -9.19 -2.09 -0.03
N THR A 194 -10.52 -1.91 0.00
CA THR A 194 -11.21 -0.72 0.55
C THR A 194 -10.68 -0.35 1.94
N LEU A 195 -10.10 -1.33 2.64
CA LEU A 195 -9.42 -1.22 3.92
C LEU A 195 -8.20 -0.29 3.92
N ASP A 196 -7.43 -0.19 2.83
CA ASP A 196 -6.26 0.69 2.76
C ASP A 196 -6.68 2.17 2.73
N VAL A 197 -7.80 2.47 2.08
CA VAL A 197 -8.41 3.82 2.09
C VAL A 197 -8.99 4.15 3.47
N LEU A 198 -9.60 3.17 4.14
CA LEU A 198 -10.19 3.36 5.48
C LEU A 198 -9.13 3.56 6.57
N ARG A 199 -7.94 2.96 6.43
CA ARG A 199 -6.81 3.17 7.36
C ARG A 199 -6.34 4.63 7.40
N ILE A 200 -6.42 5.36 6.27
CA ILE A 200 -6.05 6.79 6.18
C ILE A 200 -6.91 7.65 7.12
N ASP A 201 -8.19 7.31 7.29
CA ASP A 201 -9.11 8.16 8.05
C ASP A 201 -8.84 8.09 9.54
N MET A 202 -8.45 6.92 10.08
CA MET A 202 -8.10 6.76 11.49
C MET A 202 -6.82 7.52 11.88
N ALA A 203 -5.80 7.57 11.01
CA ALA A 203 -4.62 8.42 11.23
C ALA A 203 -4.96 9.92 11.18
N SER A 204 -5.86 10.31 10.26
CA SER A 204 -6.32 11.70 10.12
C SER A 204 -7.34 12.12 11.18
N LEU A 205 -7.80 11.18 12.02
CA LEU A 205 -8.85 11.39 13.00
C LEU A 205 -8.34 11.85 14.37
N GLU A 206 -7.01 11.90 14.61
CA GLU A 206 -6.42 12.22 15.92
C GLU A 206 -7.19 11.59 17.11
N MET A 207 -7.71 10.38 16.95
CA MET A 207 -8.25 9.64 18.10
C MET A 207 -7.09 8.96 18.81
N ARG A 208 -6.29 9.79 19.50
CA ARG A 208 -5.43 9.36 20.61
C ARG A 208 -6.30 8.97 21.81
#